data_AF-A0A8S9Y9Z7-F1
#
_entry.id   AF-A0A8S9Y9Z7-F1
#
_cell.length_a   1.000
_cell.length_b   1.000
_cell.length_c   1.000
_cell.angle_alpha   90.00
_cell.angle_beta   90.00
_cell.angle_gamma   90.00
#
_symmetry.space_group_name_H-M   'P 1'
#
loop_
_entity.id
_entity.type
_entity.pdbx_description
1 polymer ?
#
loop_
_entity_poly.entity_id
_entity_poly.type
_entity_poly.pdbx_seq_one_letter_code
_entity_poly.pdbx_strand_id
1 'polypeptide(L)'
;MGKMTSVFYCLKQNVFLLSTTICIAIGVAVGMIMRVFHAPDVAILYVGLPGELFMRALNFSVIPLLACNIVAVTAKLKPSEQGMVVVLSILYCIAMNLLGSFIGLVATVLINPGGRFGVLSLYGANRLTSAGKLSMTDIFPDFLRNLVPDNILKTLLYSTVTTYTPVESVLNNNGTTNVTVFYQRTVDVTSGPNILGEFLMCGY
;
A
#
# COMPACT_ATOMS: atom_id res chain seq x y z
N MET A 1 -0.47 -22.85 45.55
CA MET A 1 0.02 -23.65 44.40
C MET A 1 -0.90 -23.60 43.17
N GLY A 2 -2.23 -23.44 43.29
CA GLY A 2 -3.15 -23.47 42.14
C GLY A 2 -3.10 -22.29 41.14
N LYS A 3 -2.68 -21.08 41.57
CA LYS A 3 -2.62 -19.90 40.68
C LYS A 3 -1.53 -19.99 39.60
N MET A 4 -0.42 -20.66 39.88
CA MET A 4 0.72 -20.77 38.95
C MET A 4 0.41 -21.69 37.77
N THR A 5 -0.37 -22.74 38.00
CA THR A 5 -0.82 -23.68 36.95
C THR A 5 -1.84 -23.03 35.99
N SER A 6 -2.76 -22.21 36.51
CA SER A 6 -3.71 -21.45 35.68
C SER A 6 -3.03 -20.40 34.80
N VAL A 7 -1.98 -19.74 35.31
CA VAL A 7 -1.17 -18.79 34.53
C VAL A 7 -0.45 -19.52 33.40
N PHE A 8 0.20 -20.65 33.67
CA PHE A 8 0.85 -21.47 32.64
C PHE A 8 -0.12 -21.99 31.57
N TYR A 9 -1.34 -22.35 31.96
CA TYR A 9 -2.39 -22.76 31.01
C TYR A 9 -2.83 -21.61 30.10
N CYS A 10 -3.04 -20.41 30.67
CA CYS A 10 -3.37 -19.20 29.90
C CYS A 10 -2.23 -18.78 28.97
N LEU A 11 -0.97 -18.88 29.42
CA LEU A 11 0.22 -18.66 28.60
C LEU A 11 0.29 -19.64 27.43
N LYS A 12 0.01 -20.93 27.66
CA LYS A 12 -0.01 -21.95 26.60
C LYS A 12 -1.10 -21.69 25.56
N GLN A 13 -2.23 -21.13 25.96
CA GLN A 13 -3.32 -20.80 25.03
C GLN A 13 -3.01 -19.57 24.16
N ASN A 14 -2.20 -18.64 24.66
CA ASN A 14 -1.87 -17.37 23.99
C ASN A 14 -0.40 -17.28 23.53
N VAL A 15 0.27 -18.42 23.33
CA VAL A 15 1.71 -18.47 22.99
C VAL A 15 2.03 -17.65 21.75
N PHE A 16 1.20 -17.70 20.72
CA PHE A 16 1.44 -16.97 19.48
C PHE A 16 1.46 -15.45 19.71
N LEU A 17 0.46 -14.90 20.41
CA LEU A 17 0.35 -13.48 20.70
C LEU A 17 1.48 -13.00 21.62
N LEU A 18 1.82 -13.80 22.64
CA LEU A 18 2.92 -13.47 23.54
C LEU A 18 4.26 -13.51 22.81
N SER A 19 4.47 -14.51 21.95
CA SER A 19 5.70 -14.64 21.14
C SER A 19 5.88 -13.47 20.17
N THR A 20 4.83 -13.02 19.48
CA THR A 20 4.94 -11.88 18.55
C THR A 20 5.22 -10.57 19.30
N THR A 21 4.56 -10.38 20.44
CA THR A 21 4.78 -9.19 21.29
C THR A 21 6.22 -9.13 21.82
N ILE A 22 6.75 -10.25 22.34
CA ILE A 22 8.13 -10.35 22.81
C ILE A 22 9.12 -10.13 21.67
N CYS A 23 8.85 -10.71 20.49
CA CYS A 23 9.69 -10.52 19.30
C CYS A 23 9.76 -9.04 18.87
N ILE A 24 8.64 -8.34 18.86
CA ILE A 24 8.59 -6.89 18.56
C ILE A 24 9.42 -6.11 19.58
N ALA A 25 9.27 -6.39 20.89
CA ALA A 25 10.03 -5.71 21.93
C ALA A 25 11.55 -5.93 21.78
N ILE A 26 11.98 -7.17 21.50
CA ILE A 26 13.38 -7.50 21.22
C ILE A 26 13.87 -6.79 19.97
N GLY A 27 13.09 -6.80 18.87
CA GLY A 27 13.44 -6.13 17.62
C GLY A 27 13.66 -4.63 17.80
N VAL A 28 12.80 -3.96 18.57
CA VAL A 28 12.95 -2.54 18.92
C VAL A 28 14.20 -2.32 19.76
N ALA A 29 14.47 -3.16 20.77
CA ALA A 29 15.66 -3.05 21.61
C ALA A 29 16.95 -3.21 20.79
N VAL A 30 17.02 -4.22 19.93
CA VAL A 30 18.16 -4.45 19.02
C VAL A 30 18.34 -3.27 18.07
N GLY A 31 17.26 -2.77 17.47
CA GLY A 31 17.31 -1.59 16.59
C GLY A 31 17.83 -0.34 17.31
N MET A 32 17.41 -0.11 18.55
CA MET A 32 17.94 0.99 19.36
C MET A 32 19.42 0.81 19.70
N ILE A 33 19.86 -0.40 20.07
CA ILE A 33 21.26 -0.71 20.35
C ILE A 33 22.11 -0.44 19.10
N MET A 34 21.73 -0.97 17.93
CA MET A 34 22.46 -0.74 16.67
C MET A 34 22.57 0.74 16.31
N ARG A 35 21.54 1.53 16.60
CA ARG A 35 21.55 2.99 16.41
C ARG A 35 22.53 3.69 17.35
N VAL A 36 22.58 3.31 18.63
CA VAL A 36 23.48 3.93 19.63
C VAL A 36 24.94 3.64 19.30
N PHE A 37 25.25 2.41 18.87
CA PHE A 37 26.61 1.98 18.55
C PHE A 37 27.10 2.37 17.15
N HIS A 38 26.33 3.14 16.37
CA HIS A 38 26.67 3.54 14.99
C HIS A 38 27.15 2.35 14.14
N ALA A 39 26.34 1.28 14.11
CA ALA A 39 26.66 0.07 13.36
C ALA A 39 26.91 0.40 11.86
N PRO A 40 27.89 -0.26 11.21
CA PRO A 40 28.18 -0.03 9.79
C PRO A 40 26.99 -0.47 8.92
N ASP A 41 26.78 0.22 7.79
CA ASP A 41 25.64 0.01 6.89
C ASP A 41 25.50 -1.45 6.43
N VAL A 42 26.63 -2.13 6.24
CA VAL A 42 26.67 -3.55 5.87
C VAL A 42 26.05 -4.43 6.95
N ALA A 43 26.33 -4.16 8.24
CA ALA A 43 25.74 -4.90 9.35
C ALA A 43 24.23 -4.64 9.48
N ILE A 44 23.79 -3.41 9.23
CA ILE A 44 22.37 -3.04 9.20
C ILE A 44 21.63 -3.78 8.08
N LEU A 45 22.24 -3.87 6.89
CA LEU A 45 21.70 -4.59 5.75
C LEU A 45 21.49 -6.08 6.07
N TYR A 46 22.50 -6.75 6.61
CA TYR A 46 22.40 -8.19 6.93
C TYR A 46 21.39 -8.49 8.03
N VAL A 47 21.30 -7.63 9.05
CA VAL A 47 20.30 -7.79 10.13
C VAL A 47 18.87 -7.50 9.61
N GLY A 48 18.71 -6.59 8.66
CA GLY A 48 17.42 -6.26 8.04
C GLY A 48 16.95 -7.27 6.97
N LEU A 49 17.87 -8.01 6.37
CA LEU A 49 17.61 -9.00 5.31
C LEU A 49 16.45 -9.98 5.61
N PRO A 50 16.37 -10.64 6.78
CA PRO A 50 15.24 -11.55 7.07
C PRO A 50 13.88 -10.84 7.06
N GLY A 51 13.83 -9.58 7.51
CA GLY A 51 12.63 -8.77 7.46
C GLY A 51 12.24 -8.40 6.02
N GLU A 52 13.24 -8.07 5.19
CA GLU A 52 13.02 -7.81 3.77
C GLU A 52 12.49 -9.06 3.04
N LEU A 53 13.11 -10.22 3.27
CA LEU A 53 12.67 -11.49 2.68
C LEU A 53 11.25 -11.86 3.14
N PHE A 54 10.93 -11.62 4.42
CA PHE A 54 9.57 -11.82 4.93
C PHE A 54 8.55 -10.91 4.23
N MET A 55 8.85 -9.62 4.07
CA MET A 55 7.98 -8.69 3.34
C MET A 55 7.81 -9.08 1.87
N ARG A 56 8.86 -9.56 1.21
CA ARG A 56 8.79 -10.10 -0.16
C ARG A 56 7.90 -11.35 -0.23
N ALA A 57 8.03 -12.26 0.74
CA ALA A 57 7.19 -13.46 0.81
C ALA A 57 5.71 -13.14 1.08
N LEU A 58 5.42 -12.15 1.93
CA LEU A 58 4.07 -11.65 2.16
C LEU A 58 3.48 -11.06 0.88
N ASN A 59 4.19 -10.14 0.22
CA ASN A 59 3.73 -9.53 -1.03
C ASN A 59 3.48 -10.57 -2.13
N PHE A 60 4.32 -11.60 -2.23
CA PHE A 60 4.13 -12.71 -3.16
C PHE A 60 2.87 -13.54 -2.82
N SER A 61 2.62 -13.77 -1.53
CA SER A 61 1.49 -14.60 -1.08
C SER A 61 0.14 -13.91 -1.20
N VAL A 62 0.11 -12.57 -1.19
CA VAL A 62 -1.13 -11.78 -1.25
C VAL A 62 -1.93 -12.05 -2.53
N ILE A 63 -1.28 -12.08 -3.69
CA ILE A 63 -1.95 -12.27 -5.00
C ILE A 63 -2.74 -13.60 -5.04
N PRO A 64 -2.13 -14.80 -4.91
CA PRO A 64 -2.87 -16.06 -4.98
C PRO A 64 -3.90 -16.21 -3.86
N LEU A 65 -3.61 -15.70 -2.65
CA LEU A 65 -4.58 -15.75 -1.54
C LEU A 65 -5.81 -14.88 -1.84
N LEU A 66 -5.65 -13.71 -2.43
CA LEU A 66 -6.77 -12.86 -2.81
C LEU A 66 -7.62 -13.52 -3.90
N ALA A 67 -7.01 -13.97 -5.00
CA ALA A 67 -7.73 -14.65 -6.07
C ALA A 67 -8.53 -15.86 -5.55
N CYS A 68 -7.88 -16.78 -4.80
CA CYS A 68 -8.54 -17.97 -4.28
C CYS A 68 -9.65 -17.63 -3.27
N ASN A 69 -9.43 -16.66 -2.37
CA ASN A 69 -10.44 -16.30 -1.39
C ASN A 69 -11.67 -15.66 -2.05
N ILE A 70 -11.48 -14.80 -3.05
CA ILE A 70 -12.60 -14.14 -3.73
C ILE A 70 -13.44 -15.18 -4.48
N VAL A 71 -12.82 -16.05 -5.28
CA VAL A 71 -13.54 -17.12 -5.99
C VAL A 71 -14.29 -18.03 -5.00
N ALA A 72 -13.65 -18.42 -3.90
CA ALA A 72 -14.28 -19.27 -2.88
C ALA A 72 -15.45 -18.58 -2.15
N VAL A 73 -15.38 -17.27 -1.94
CA VAL A 73 -16.47 -16.48 -1.33
C VAL A 73 -17.62 -16.32 -2.32
N THR A 74 -17.34 -15.90 -3.56
CA THR A 74 -18.35 -15.72 -4.60
C THR A 74 -19.11 -17.03 -4.88
N ALA A 75 -18.41 -18.17 -4.95
CA ALA A 75 -19.04 -19.47 -5.17
C ALA A 75 -19.99 -19.91 -4.04
N LYS A 76 -19.80 -19.41 -2.82
CA LYS A 76 -20.66 -19.71 -1.66
C LYS A 76 -21.86 -18.76 -1.54
N LEU A 77 -21.80 -17.60 -2.17
CA LEU A 77 -22.84 -16.58 -2.08
C LEU A 77 -24.01 -16.93 -3.00
N LYS A 78 -25.19 -17.18 -2.40
CA LYS A 78 -26.45 -17.35 -3.13
C LYS A 78 -27.20 -16.02 -3.19
N PRO A 79 -27.23 -15.31 -4.34
CA PRO A 79 -27.81 -13.97 -4.43
C PRO A 79 -29.32 -13.93 -4.13
N SER A 80 -30.04 -15.03 -4.39
CA SER A 80 -31.49 -15.13 -4.17
C SER A 80 -31.91 -15.14 -2.70
N GLU A 81 -31.05 -15.64 -1.80
CA GLU A 81 -31.37 -15.80 -0.38
C GLU A 81 -30.65 -14.76 0.50
N GLN A 82 -29.51 -14.23 0.05
CA GLN A 82 -28.63 -13.39 0.88
C GLN A 82 -28.34 -12.00 0.28
N GLY A 83 -28.90 -11.66 -0.89
CA GLY A 83 -28.59 -10.42 -1.60
C GLY A 83 -28.80 -9.14 -0.78
N MET A 84 -29.91 -9.04 -0.04
CA MET A 84 -30.19 -7.84 0.77
C MET A 84 -29.21 -7.68 1.94
N VAL A 85 -28.80 -8.79 2.55
CA VAL A 85 -27.83 -8.78 3.66
C VAL A 85 -26.46 -8.34 3.15
N VAL A 86 -26.05 -8.78 1.96
CA VAL A 86 -24.80 -8.35 1.32
C VAL A 86 -24.82 -6.85 1.01
N VAL A 87 -25.90 -6.34 0.40
CA VAL A 87 -26.03 -4.91 0.08
C VAL A 87 -26.00 -4.05 1.35
N LEU A 88 -26.73 -4.45 2.40
CA LEU A 88 -26.73 -3.74 3.67
C LEU A 88 -25.34 -3.75 4.33
N SER A 89 -24.62 -4.87 4.25
CA SER A 89 -23.27 -5.00 4.78
C SER A 89 -22.26 -4.12 4.04
N ILE A 90 -22.36 -4.04 2.71
CA ILE A 90 -21.51 -3.15 1.89
C ILE A 90 -21.79 -1.69 2.24
N LEU A 91 -23.07 -1.31 2.33
CA LEU A 91 -23.46 0.06 2.68
C LEU A 91 -22.95 0.45 4.07
N TYR A 92 -23.08 -0.45 5.04
CA TYR A 92 -22.55 -0.26 6.39
C TYR A 92 -21.02 -0.10 6.37
N CYS A 93 -20.31 -0.95 5.62
CA CYS A 93 -18.86 -0.88 5.49
C CYS A 93 -18.39 0.45 4.89
N ILE A 94 -19.03 0.91 3.81
CA ILE A 94 -18.71 2.19 3.17
C ILE A 94 -18.94 3.36 4.16
N ALA A 95 -20.08 3.38 4.85
CA ALA A 95 -20.40 4.43 5.80
C ALA A 95 -19.38 4.51 6.97
N MET A 96 -19.02 3.36 7.56
CA MET A 96 -18.04 3.31 8.65
C MET A 96 -16.63 3.69 8.21
N ASN A 97 -16.21 3.30 7.00
CA ASN A 97 -14.91 3.71 6.45
C ASN A 97 -14.86 5.22 6.19
N LEU A 98 -15.93 5.81 5.65
CA LEU A 98 -16.02 7.26 5.45
C LEU A 98 -15.94 8.01 6.78
N LEU A 99 -16.69 7.57 7.79
CA LEU A 99 -16.67 8.19 9.11
C LEU A 99 -15.29 8.04 9.79
N GLY A 100 -14.70 6.85 9.73
CA GLY A 100 -13.37 6.57 10.28
C GLY A 100 -12.26 7.38 9.59
N SER A 101 -12.28 7.47 8.26
CA SER A 101 -11.36 8.30 7.48
C SER A 101 -11.51 9.78 7.82
N PHE A 102 -12.74 10.26 7.99
CA PHE A 102 -12.99 11.66 8.39
C PHE A 102 -12.41 11.98 9.77
N ILE A 103 -12.66 11.12 10.76
CA ILE A 103 -12.09 11.27 12.11
C ILE A 103 -10.55 11.23 12.05
N GLY A 104 -9.98 10.28 11.29
CA GLY A 104 -8.54 10.15 11.11
C GLY A 104 -7.90 11.37 10.45
N LEU A 105 -8.55 11.94 9.43
CA LEU A 105 -8.11 13.15 8.76
C LEU A 105 -8.13 14.35 9.71
N VAL A 106 -9.24 14.56 10.43
CA VAL A 106 -9.37 15.64 11.41
C VAL A 106 -8.31 15.50 12.50
N ALA A 107 -8.12 14.30 13.06
CA ALA A 107 -7.10 14.05 14.08
C ALA A 107 -5.68 14.30 13.55
N THR A 108 -5.38 13.88 12.32
CA THR A 108 -4.06 14.07 11.70
C THR A 108 -3.76 15.54 11.45
N VAL A 109 -4.74 16.31 10.96
CA VAL A 109 -4.58 17.76 10.72
C VAL A 109 -4.42 18.53 12.04
N LEU A 110 -5.18 18.16 13.07
CA LEU A 110 -5.11 18.81 14.39
C LEU A 110 -3.79 18.53 15.12
N ILE A 111 -3.34 17.27 15.12
CA ILE A 111 -2.13 16.85 15.83
C ILE A 111 -0.88 17.19 15.02
N ASN A 112 -0.98 17.21 13.68
CA ASN A 112 0.11 17.35 12.72
C ASN A 112 1.34 16.49 13.10
N PRO A 113 1.16 15.15 13.19
CA PRO A 113 2.24 14.26 13.60
C PRO A 113 3.39 14.36 12.59
N GLY A 114 4.60 14.65 13.07
CA GLY A 114 5.80 14.79 12.24
C GLY A 114 6.14 16.22 11.79
N GLY A 115 5.27 17.21 12.00
CA GLY A 115 5.56 18.62 11.66
C GLY A 115 6.50 19.35 12.64
N ARG A 116 6.62 18.86 13.88
CA ARG A 116 7.37 19.53 14.98
C ARG A 116 8.79 18.99 15.20
N PHE A 117 9.09 17.82 14.64
CA PHE A 117 10.42 17.22 14.65
C PHE A 117 10.91 17.29 13.19
N GLY A 118 11.91 18.11 12.90
CA GLY A 118 12.48 18.31 11.56
C GLY A 118 13.22 17.08 11.00
N VAL A 119 12.61 15.89 11.07
CA VAL A 119 13.14 14.62 10.56
C VAL A 119 12.65 14.31 9.15
N LEU A 120 11.96 15.26 8.50
CA LEU A 120 11.56 15.15 7.11
C LEU A 120 12.34 16.11 6.19
N SER A 121 13.64 16.31 6.44
CA SER A 121 14.58 16.37 5.31
C SER A 121 14.75 14.95 4.77
N LEU A 122 13.63 14.37 4.33
CA LEU A 122 13.61 13.10 3.65
C LEU A 122 14.29 13.37 2.32
N TYR A 123 15.33 12.59 2.04
CA TYR A 123 15.96 12.39 0.74
C TYR A 123 14.96 12.12 -0.43
N GLY A 124 13.65 12.10 -0.18
CA GLY A 124 12.55 12.01 -1.14
C GLY A 124 11.60 13.21 -1.21
N ALA A 125 11.75 14.27 -0.40
CA ALA A 125 10.89 15.46 -0.51
C ALA A 125 11.06 16.17 -1.87
N ASN A 126 12.26 16.14 -2.45
CA ASN A 126 12.53 16.63 -3.80
C ASN A 126 11.97 15.73 -4.91
N ARG A 127 11.61 14.47 -4.59
CA ARG A 127 10.93 13.55 -5.51
C ARG A 127 9.42 13.70 -5.46
N LEU A 128 8.85 14.16 -4.34
CA LEU A 128 7.43 14.47 -4.23
C LEU A 128 7.07 15.81 -4.87
N THR A 129 8.00 16.76 -4.93
CA THR A 129 7.84 17.99 -5.71
C THR A 129 8.14 17.82 -7.20
N SER A 130 8.92 16.80 -7.59
CA SER A 130 9.15 16.43 -9.00
C SER A 130 8.17 15.39 -9.55
N ALA A 131 7.39 14.72 -8.70
CA ALA A 131 6.20 13.99 -9.10
C ALA A 131 5.15 15.04 -9.46
N GLY A 132 5.17 15.48 -10.72
CA GLY A 132 4.35 16.56 -11.25
C GLY A 132 2.96 16.52 -10.67
N LYS A 133 2.55 17.64 -10.04
CA LYS A 133 1.28 17.89 -9.35
C LYS A 133 0.15 17.01 -9.92
N LEU A 134 -0.01 15.80 -9.37
CA LEU A 134 -1.03 14.87 -9.81
C LEU A 134 -2.38 15.51 -9.50
N SER A 135 -3.13 15.84 -10.55
CA SER A 135 -4.45 16.42 -10.38
C SER A 135 -5.44 15.31 -10.05
N MET A 136 -6.50 15.64 -9.30
CA MET A 136 -7.63 14.72 -9.09
C MET A 136 -8.24 14.26 -10.42
N THR A 137 -8.12 15.09 -11.47
CA THR A 137 -8.50 14.79 -12.85
C THR A 137 -7.71 13.63 -13.48
N ASP A 138 -6.53 13.31 -12.96
CA ASP A 138 -5.72 12.18 -13.44
C ASP A 138 -5.93 10.94 -12.59
N ILE A 139 -6.04 11.12 -11.27
CA ILE A 139 -6.15 10.03 -10.30
C ILE A 139 -7.49 9.28 -10.45
N PHE A 140 -8.61 9.99 -10.63
CA PHE A 140 -9.92 9.33 -10.73
C PHE A 140 -10.06 8.45 -11.99
N PRO A 141 -9.65 8.90 -13.19
CA PRO A 141 -9.59 8.02 -14.36
C PRO A 141 -8.64 6.83 -14.19
N ASP A 142 -7.49 7.00 -13.52
CA ASP A 142 -6.56 5.90 -13.27
C ASP A 142 -7.14 4.86 -12.31
N PHE A 143 -7.91 5.29 -11.30
CA PHE A 143 -8.69 4.38 -10.47
C PHE A 143 -9.67 3.54 -11.30
N LEU A 144 -10.43 4.15 -12.21
CA LEU A 144 -11.37 3.43 -13.08
C LEU A 144 -10.68 2.49 -14.06
N ARG A 145 -9.54 2.90 -14.64
CA ARG A 145 -8.72 2.04 -15.51
C ARG A 145 -8.14 0.84 -14.76
N ASN A 146 -7.78 1.03 -13.49
CA ASN A 146 -7.33 -0.07 -12.64
C ASN A 146 -8.51 -0.94 -12.16
N LEU A 147 -9.72 -0.39 -12.03
CA LEU A 147 -10.91 -1.18 -11.71
C LEU A 147 -11.28 -2.15 -12.83
N VAL A 148 -11.21 -1.70 -14.09
CA VAL A 148 -11.50 -2.52 -15.28
C VAL A 148 -10.24 -2.60 -16.15
N PRO A 149 -9.32 -3.53 -15.85
CA PRO A 149 -8.09 -3.66 -16.60
C PRO A 149 -8.31 -4.23 -18.00
N ASP A 150 -7.39 -3.87 -18.90
CA ASP A 150 -7.34 -4.33 -20.29
C ASP A 150 -6.81 -5.76 -20.44
N ASN A 151 -6.06 -6.26 -19.46
CA ASN A 151 -5.48 -7.60 -19.48
C ASN A 151 -5.27 -8.18 -18.07
N ILE A 152 -5.68 -9.44 -17.89
CA ILE A 152 -5.57 -10.17 -16.61
C ILE A 152 -4.11 -10.39 -16.21
N LEU A 153 -3.24 -10.84 -17.13
CA LEU A 153 -1.83 -11.10 -16.83
C LEU A 153 -1.07 -9.80 -16.50
N LYS A 154 -1.42 -8.72 -17.19
CA LYS A 154 -0.86 -7.39 -16.93
C LYS A 154 -1.25 -6.90 -15.54
N THR A 155 -2.50 -7.15 -15.13
CA THR A 155 -3.04 -6.79 -13.81
C THR A 155 -2.27 -7.45 -12.66
N LEU A 156 -1.78 -8.68 -12.83
CA LEU A 156 -1.02 -9.39 -11.79
C LEU A 156 0.36 -8.79 -11.50
N LEU A 157 0.95 -8.08 -12.46
CA LEU A 157 2.33 -7.60 -12.39
C LEU A 157 2.45 -6.07 -12.42
N TYR A 158 1.46 -5.40 -13.01
CA TYR A 158 1.52 -3.98 -13.32
C TYR A 158 0.20 -3.26 -13.00
N SER A 159 0.33 -1.98 -12.66
CA SER A 159 -0.77 -1.05 -12.41
C SER A 159 -0.69 0.14 -13.35
N THR A 160 -1.83 0.66 -13.76
CA THR A 160 -1.91 1.79 -14.70
C THR A 160 -1.82 3.13 -13.95
N VAL A 161 -0.93 4.02 -14.39
CA VAL A 161 -0.77 5.36 -13.82
C VAL A 161 -0.53 6.40 -14.92
N THR A 162 -1.15 7.56 -14.79
CA THR A 162 -0.89 8.70 -15.66
C THR A 162 0.43 9.37 -15.25
N THR A 163 1.36 9.44 -16.19
CA THR A 163 2.64 10.16 -16.03
C THR A 163 2.73 11.30 -17.03
N TYR A 164 3.43 12.37 -16.64
CA TYR A 164 3.70 13.51 -17.50
C TYR A 164 5.08 13.35 -18.13
N THR A 165 5.11 13.04 -19.44
CA THR A 165 6.37 12.93 -20.18
C THR A 165 6.67 14.25 -20.88
N PRO A 166 7.93 14.73 -20.86
CA PRO A 166 8.31 15.91 -21.62
C PRO A 166 8.33 15.56 -23.11
N VAL A 167 7.50 16.26 -23.88
CA VAL A 167 7.49 16.22 -25.34
C VAL A 167 8.14 17.52 -25.82
N GLU A 168 9.30 17.39 -26.45
CA GLU A 168 10.01 18.52 -27.04
C GLU A 168 9.36 18.86 -28.39
N SER A 169 8.81 20.08 -28.51
CA SER A 169 8.40 20.60 -29.81
C SER A 169 9.51 21.49 -30.35
N VAL A 170 10.13 21.09 -31.47
CA VAL A 170 11.14 21.90 -32.16
C VAL A 170 10.44 22.82 -33.16
N LEU A 171 10.38 24.12 -32.86
CA LEU A 171 9.93 25.13 -33.81
C LEU A 171 11.16 25.66 -34.56
N ASN A 172 11.22 25.39 -35.87
CA ASN A 172 12.32 25.83 -36.73
C ASN A 172 11.87 27.05 -37.56
N ASN A 173 12.20 28.25 -37.09
CA ASN A 173 11.97 29.49 -37.84
C ASN A 173 13.31 30.15 -38.14
N ASN A 174 13.68 30.25 -39.43
CA ASN A 174 14.84 30.97 -39.95
C ASN A 174 16.13 30.83 -39.10
N GLY A 175 16.59 29.60 -38.87
CA GLY A 175 17.91 29.34 -38.29
C GLY A 175 18.02 29.50 -36.76
N THR A 176 16.91 29.75 -36.07
CA THR A 176 16.88 29.77 -34.59
C THR A 176 15.96 28.64 -34.11
N THR A 177 16.51 27.63 -33.45
CA THR A 177 15.75 26.52 -32.88
C THR A 177 15.25 26.91 -31.49
N ASN A 178 13.99 27.35 -31.39
CA ASN A 178 13.35 27.53 -30.09
C ASN A 178 12.76 26.18 -29.65
N VAL A 179 13.38 25.54 -28.66
CA VAL A 179 12.89 24.29 -28.06
C VAL A 179 11.95 24.65 -26.92
N THR A 180 10.66 24.40 -27.10
CA THR A 180 9.67 24.48 -26.02
C THR A 180 9.35 23.07 -25.54
N VAL A 181 9.58 22.81 -24.25
CA VAL A 181 9.24 21.53 -23.62
C VAL A 181 7.81 21.61 -23.11
N PHE A 182 6.92 20.81 -23.67
CA PHE A 182 5.54 20.66 -23.19
C PHE A 182 5.40 19.32 -22.47
N TYR A 183 4.70 19.29 -21.34
CA TYR A 183 4.39 18.04 -20.66
C TYR A 183 3.10 17.47 -21.22
N GLN A 184 3.18 16.31 -21.88
CA GLN A 184 2.01 15.61 -22.38
C GLN A 184 1.56 14.54 -21.38
N ARG A 185 0.24 14.43 -21.21
CA ARG A 185 -0.37 13.37 -20.42
C ARG A 185 -0.20 12.03 -21.16
N THR A 186 0.56 11.10 -20.59
CA THR A 186 0.71 9.74 -21.12
C THR A 186 0.29 8.72 -20.06
N VAL A 187 -0.45 7.69 -20.48
CA VAL A 187 -0.82 6.58 -19.61
C VAL A 187 0.33 5.58 -19.66
N ASP A 188 0.94 5.32 -18.51
CA ASP A 188 2.07 4.41 -18.36
C ASP A 188 1.75 3.29 -17.35
N VAL A 189 2.60 2.28 -17.30
CA VAL A 189 2.48 1.13 -16.41
C VAL A 189 3.56 1.18 -15.33
N THR A 190 3.14 1.10 -14.07
CA THR A 190 4.05 0.96 -12.93
C THR A 190 4.13 -0.50 -12.50
N SER A 191 5.33 -0.93 -12.11
CA SER A 191 5.56 -2.27 -11.55
C SER A 191 4.87 -2.40 -10.19
N GLY A 192 3.92 -3.34 -10.07
CA GLY A 192 3.13 -3.58 -8.88
C GLY A 192 1.74 -4.13 -9.23
N PRO A 193 1.23 -5.13 -8.49
CA PRO A 193 -0.03 -5.78 -8.80
C PRO A 193 -1.20 -4.80 -8.67
N ASN A 194 -2.09 -4.81 -9.67
CA ASN A 194 -3.34 -4.08 -9.63
C ASN A 194 -4.39 -4.92 -8.87
N ILE A 195 -4.35 -4.81 -7.55
CA ILE A 195 -5.24 -5.54 -6.63
C ILE A 195 -6.73 -5.23 -6.90
N LEU A 196 -7.05 -4.00 -7.33
CA LEU A 196 -8.42 -3.57 -7.58
C LEU A 196 -9.02 -4.29 -8.80
N GLY A 197 -8.24 -4.39 -9.88
CA GLY A 197 -8.65 -5.11 -11.08
C GLY A 197 -8.74 -6.62 -10.86
N GLU A 198 -7.79 -7.19 -10.10
CA GLU A 198 -7.82 -8.60 -9.72
C GLU A 198 -9.08 -8.94 -8.91
N PHE A 199 -9.47 -8.05 -7.97
CA PHE A 199 -10.67 -8.22 -7.17
C PHE A 199 -11.93 -8.29 -8.01
N LEU A 200 -12.09 -7.36 -8.97
CA LEU A 200 -13.26 -7.33 -9.85
C LEU A 200 -13.29 -8.59 -10.74
N MET A 201 -12.15 -8.99 -11.31
CA MET A 201 -12.06 -10.14 -12.23
C MET A 201 -12.35 -11.48 -11.55
N CYS A 202 -11.88 -11.68 -10.30
CA CYS A 202 -12.17 -12.91 -9.56
C CYS A 202 -13.59 -12.95 -8.98
N GLY A 203 -14.25 -11.79 -8.88
CA GLY A 203 -15.60 -11.65 -8.33
C GLY A 203 -16.72 -11.92 -9.35
N TYR A 204 -16.41 -11.92 -10.65
CA TYR A 204 -17.30 -12.28 -11.75
C TYR A 204 -17.14 -13.76 -12.14
#